data_AF-A0A2V3HXA4-F1
#
_entry.id   AF-A0A2V3HXA4-F1
#
_cell.length_a   1.000
_cell.length_b   1.000
_cell.length_c   1.000
_cell.angle_alpha   90.00
_cell.angle_beta   90.00
_cell.angle_gamma   90.00
#
_symmetry.space_group_name_H-M   'P 1'
#
loop_
_entity.id
_entity.type
_entity.pdbx_description
1 polymer ?
#
loop_
_entity_poly.entity_id
_entity_poly.type
_entity_poly.pdbx_seq_one_letter_code
_entity_poly.pdbx_strand_id
1 'polypeptide(L)'
;MTKEAINECIEKIIAKDFTKAKVIIAEYLKNSPNNKIIGSVFALEGIIAKYSPKNVDMNDSIDDFKMMKKSINSKLSSVWIDDFEKGYFSVWKVFTKNAIEKLDKEGIVDNPAEKEQANEASHTSI
;
A
#
# COMPACT_ATOMS: atom_id res chain seq x y z
N MET A 1 10.45 -3.04 17.69
CA MET A 1 9.14 -3.72 17.66
C MET A 1 8.06 -2.90 16.97
N THR A 2 7.81 -1.64 17.36
CA THR A 2 6.72 -0.83 16.77
C THR A 2 6.90 -0.54 15.27
N LYS A 3 8.12 -0.25 14.82
CA LYS A 3 8.41 0.03 13.41
C LYS A 3 8.21 -1.20 12.53
N GLU A 4 8.62 -2.36 13.03
CA GLU A 4 8.43 -3.66 12.38
C GLU A 4 6.94 -3.98 12.26
N ALA A 5 6.17 -3.82 13.34
CA ALA A 5 4.72 -4.03 13.32
C ALA A 5 4.00 -3.09 12.33
N ILE A 6 4.39 -1.81 12.26
CA ILE A 6 3.85 -0.86 11.28
C ILE A 6 4.15 -1.32 9.85
N ASN A 7 5.40 -1.71 9.56
CA ASN A 7 5.79 -2.17 8.23
C ASN A 7 5.04 -3.46 7.84
N GLU A 8 4.96 -4.43 8.75
CA GLU A 8 4.21 -5.67 8.52
C GLU A 8 2.73 -5.37 8.26
N CYS A 9 2.11 -4.48 9.06
CA CYS A 9 0.74 -4.05 8.86
C CYS A 9 0.54 -3.44 7.46
N ILE A 10 1.43 -2.56 7.03
CA ILE A 10 1.41 -1.96 5.69
C ILE A 10 1.49 -3.03 4.60
N GLU A 11 2.35 -4.04 4.77
CA GLU A 11 2.46 -5.15 3.82
C GLU A 11 1.17 -5.95 3.71
N LYS A 12 0.50 -6.24 4.83
CA LYS A 12 -0.80 -6.93 4.83
C LYS A 12 -1.89 -6.09 4.16
N ILE A 13 -1.89 -4.78 4.40
CA ILE A 13 -2.83 -3.84 3.76
C ILE A 13 -2.66 -3.87 2.23
N ILE A 14 -1.43 -3.76 1.72
CA ILE A 14 -1.17 -3.79 0.27
C ILE A 14 -1.59 -5.14 -0.34
N ALA A 15 -1.35 -6.24 0.37
CA ALA A 15 -1.80 -7.57 -0.02
C ALA A 15 -3.31 -7.82 0.18
N LYS A 16 -4.09 -6.80 0.54
CA LYS A 16 -5.53 -6.86 0.85
C LYS A 16 -5.90 -7.85 1.98
N ASP A 17 -4.94 -8.26 2.82
CA ASP A 17 -5.15 -9.05 4.04
C ASP A 17 -5.51 -8.14 5.21
N PHE A 18 -6.65 -7.47 5.10
CA PHE A 18 -7.11 -6.48 6.09
C PHE A 18 -7.42 -7.11 7.46
N THR A 19 -7.74 -8.41 7.49
CA THR A 19 -7.97 -9.14 8.74
C THR A 19 -6.68 -9.20 9.55
N LYS A 20 -5.57 -9.65 8.95
CA LYS A 20 -4.28 -9.68 9.65
C LYS A 20 -3.76 -8.28 9.98
N ALA A 21 -3.96 -7.31 9.10
CA ALA A 21 -3.61 -5.92 9.39
C ALA A 21 -4.29 -5.41 10.69
N LYS A 22 -5.60 -5.68 10.85
CA LYS A 22 -6.35 -5.31 12.06
C LYS A 22 -5.84 -6.03 13.31
N VAL A 23 -5.46 -7.31 13.20
CA VAL A 23 -4.86 -8.07 14.31
C VAL A 23 -3.54 -7.44 14.76
N ILE A 24 -2.65 -7.09 13.82
CA ILE A 24 -1.37 -6.43 14.13
C ILE A 24 -1.60 -5.11 14.87
N ILE A 25 -2.56 -4.30 14.41
CA ILE A 25 -2.92 -3.05 15.09
C ILE A 25 -3.36 -3.33 16.53
N ALA A 26 -4.30 -4.27 16.73
CA ALA A 26 -4.86 -4.59 18.04
C ALA A 26 -3.80 -5.12 19.02
N GLU A 27 -2.93 -6.02 18.58
CA GLU A 27 -1.94 -6.68 19.43
C GLU A 27 -0.74 -5.78 19.77
N TYR A 28 -0.23 -5.02 18.80
CA TYR A 28 1.06 -4.35 18.94
C TYR A 28 0.98 -2.83 19.07
N LEU A 29 -0.15 -2.20 18.70
CA LEU A 29 -0.22 -0.74 18.56
C LEU A 29 -1.36 -0.08 19.35
N LYS A 30 -2.53 -0.72 19.47
CA LYS A 30 -3.83 -0.09 19.81
C LYS A 30 -3.98 0.51 21.21
N ASN A 31 -3.02 0.33 22.11
CA ASN A 31 -3.08 0.86 23.49
C ASN A 31 -1.85 1.68 23.87
N SER A 32 -1.06 2.12 22.89
CA SER A 32 0.11 2.94 23.20
C SER A 32 -0.31 4.34 23.68
N PRO A 33 0.24 4.83 24.81
CA PRO A 33 0.04 6.22 25.24
C PRO A 33 0.88 7.22 24.42
N ASN A 34 1.70 6.73 23.47
CA ASN A 34 2.56 7.57 22.66
C ASN A 34 1.77 8.17 21.49
N ASN A 35 1.61 9.51 21.49
CA ASN A 35 0.89 10.24 20.44
C ASN A 35 1.36 9.90 19.02
N LYS A 36 2.65 9.68 18.82
CA LYS A 36 3.19 9.26 17.52
C LYS A 36 2.67 7.88 17.10
N ILE A 37 2.57 6.94 18.03
CA ILE A 37 2.00 5.62 17.75
C ILE A 37 0.50 5.73 17.50
N ILE A 38 -0.21 6.57 18.26
CA ILE A 38 -1.64 6.84 18.04
C ILE A 38 -1.88 7.39 16.62
N GLY A 39 -1.08 8.37 16.18
CA GLY A 39 -1.15 8.89 14.81
C GLY A 39 -0.86 7.85 13.74
N SER A 40 0.10 6.94 13.99
CA SER A 40 0.36 5.80 13.11
C SER A 40 -0.83 4.84 13.04
N VAL A 41 -1.45 4.49 14.17
CA VAL A 41 -2.67 3.66 14.21
C VAL A 41 -3.80 4.31 13.43
N PHE A 42 -4.02 5.61 13.64
CA PHE A 42 -5.06 6.37 12.96
C PHE A 42 -4.87 6.34 11.42
N ALA A 43 -3.63 6.48 10.94
CA ALA A 43 -3.34 6.34 9.52
C ALA A 43 -3.62 4.93 9.00
N LEU A 44 -3.19 3.88 9.71
CA LEU A 44 -3.40 2.49 9.30
C LEU A 44 -4.89 2.13 9.25
N GLU A 45 -5.66 2.49 10.28
CA GLU A 45 -7.11 2.26 10.32
C GLU A 45 -7.82 3.03 9.20
N GLY A 46 -7.41 4.28 8.92
CA GLY A 46 -7.93 5.08 7.80
C GLY A 46 -7.65 4.47 6.43
N ILE A 47 -6.43 3.96 6.20
CA ILE A 47 -6.07 3.26 4.95
C ILE A 47 -6.93 1.99 4.79
N ILE A 48 -7.06 1.18 5.85
CA ILE A 48 -7.91 -0.02 5.83
C ILE A 48 -9.37 0.37 5.52
N ALA A 49 -9.90 1.41 6.17
CA ALA A 49 -11.27 1.85 5.93
C ALA A 49 -11.48 2.28 4.48
N LYS A 50 -10.52 2.97 3.86
CA LYS A 50 -10.59 3.40 2.46
C LYS A 50 -10.58 2.24 1.47
N TYR A 51 -9.71 1.24 1.66
CA TYR A 51 -9.45 0.19 0.65
C TYR A 51 -10.02 -1.19 0.97
N SER A 52 -10.65 -1.38 2.13
CA SER A 52 -11.38 -2.63 2.44
C SER A 52 -12.68 -2.86 1.67
N PRO A 53 -13.43 -1.84 1.21
CA PRO A 53 -14.58 -2.06 0.34
C PRO A 53 -14.17 -2.74 -0.97
N LYS A 54 -14.95 -3.74 -1.40
CA LYS A 54 -14.63 -4.57 -2.58
C LYS A 54 -14.59 -3.80 -3.90
N ASN A 55 -15.25 -2.65 -3.96
CA ASN A 55 -15.39 -1.82 -5.16
C ASN A 55 -14.31 -0.74 -5.28
N VAL A 56 -13.33 -0.70 -4.36
CA VAL A 56 -12.21 0.23 -4.42
C VAL A 56 -10.96 -0.55 -4.78
N ASP A 57 -10.36 -0.26 -5.93
CA ASP A 57 -9.04 -0.79 -6.25
C ASP A 57 -7.94 0.20 -5.85
N MET A 58 -6.88 -0.33 -5.23
CA MET A 58 -5.74 0.48 -4.79
C MET A 58 -4.89 0.93 -5.99
N ASN A 59 -4.92 0.18 -7.09
CA ASN A 59 -4.23 0.52 -8.35
C ASN A 59 -4.70 1.87 -8.91
N ASP A 60 -5.99 2.18 -8.78
CA ASP A 60 -6.57 3.46 -9.23
C ASP A 60 -5.99 4.67 -8.48
N SER A 61 -5.34 4.44 -7.33
CA SER A 61 -4.73 5.48 -6.49
C SER A 61 -3.22 5.65 -6.70
N ILE A 62 -2.60 4.94 -7.64
CA ILE A 62 -1.13 5.00 -7.85
C ILE A 62 -0.66 6.43 -8.16
N ASP A 63 -1.36 7.16 -9.03
CA ASP A 63 -0.96 8.52 -9.37
C ASP A 63 -1.19 9.51 -8.22
N ASP A 64 -2.27 9.33 -7.45
CA ASP A 64 -2.47 10.07 -6.19
C ASP A 64 -1.31 9.83 -5.22
N PHE A 65 -0.84 8.58 -5.08
CA PHE A 65 0.30 8.26 -4.22
C PHE A 65 1.58 8.97 -4.66
N LYS A 66 1.82 9.08 -5.97
CA LYS A 66 2.97 9.84 -6.52
C LYS A 66 2.85 11.33 -6.16
N MET A 67 1.66 11.93 -6.30
CA MET A 67 1.42 13.34 -5.97
C MET A 67 1.54 13.62 -4.47
N MET A 68 1.07 12.71 -3.61
CA MET A 68 1.12 12.85 -2.14
C MET A 68 2.54 12.97 -1.60
N LYS A 69 3.54 12.38 -2.28
CA LYS A 69 4.94 12.35 -1.83
C LYS A 69 5.49 13.73 -1.47
N LYS A 70 5.20 14.76 -2.28
CA LYS A 70 5.69 16.14 -2.05
C LYS A 70 5.07 16.74 -0.79
N SER A 71 3.75 16.64 -0.65
CA SER A 71 2.99 17.19 0.48
C SER A 71 3.36 16.50 1.80
N ILE A 72 3.51 15.18 1.79
CA ILE A 72 3.93 14.41 2.97
C ILE A 72 5.32 14.84 3.44
N ASN A 73 6.29 14.94 2.53
CA ASN A 73 7.64 15.38 2.90
C ASN A 73 7.64 16.81 3.43
N SER A 74 6.86 17.72 2.84
CA SER A 74 6.72 19.08 3.33
C SER A 74 6.13 19.14 4.74
N LYS A 75 5.11 18.33 5.06
CA LYS A 75 4.57 18.25 6.40
C LYS A 75 5.57 17.68 7.41
N LEU A 76 6.25 16.59 7.07
CA LEU A 76 7.25 15.98 7.95
C LEU A 76 8.46 16.89 8.22
N SER A 77 8.77 17.85 7.34
CA SER A 77 9.82 18.86 7.56
C SER A 77 9.35 20.10 8.30
N SER A 78 8.05 20.25 8.56
CA SER A 78 7.51 21.43 9.26
C SER A 78 7.99 21.46 10.71
N VAL A 79 8.45 22.60 11.20
CA VAL A 79 8.79 22.79 12.62
C VAL A 79 7.58 22.73 13.54
N TRP A 80 6.38 22.93 12.98
CA TRP A 80 5.11 22.92 13.70
C TRP A 80 4.43 21.56 13.75
N ILE A 81 5.02 20.53 13.13
CA ILE A 81 4.42 19.21 13.12
C ILE A 81 4.44 18.59 14.52
N ASP A 82 3.27 18.20 15.02
CA ASP A 82 3.17 17.53 16.31
C ASP A 82 3.52 16.03 16.21
N ASP A 83 3.62 15.35 17.36
CA ASP A 83 4.01 13.93 17.36
C ASP A 83 2.96 13.02 16.75
N PHE A 84 1.67 13.33 16.90
CA PHE A 84 0.59 12.58 16.26
C PHE A 84 0.70 12.69 14.74
N GLU A 85 0.83 13.91 14.21
CA GLU A 85 1.01 14.18 12.79
C GLU A 85 2.28 13.50 12.26
N LYS A 86 3.40 13.53 12.99
CA LYS A 86 4.61 12.80 12.61
C LYS A 86 4.32 11.31 12.43
N GLY A 87 3.57 10.72 13.36
CA GLY A 87 3.16 9.32 13.30
C GLY A 87 2.30 9.02 12.08
N TYR A 88 1.29 9.87 11.87
CA TYR A 88 0.33 9.77 10.77
C TYR A 88 1.00 9.88 9.40
N PHE A 89 1.75 10.96 9.16
CA PHE A 89 2.40 11.20 7.87
C PHE A 89 3.56 10.23 7.61
N SER A 90 4.22 9.70 8.65
CA SER A 90 5.24 8.66 8.47
C SER A 90 4.66 7.35 7.92
N VAL A 91 3.48 6.93 8.40
CA VAL A 91 2.80 5.74 7.86
C VAL A 91 2.42 5.97 6.41
N TRP A 92 1.78 7.09 6.09
CA TRP A 92 1.43 7.43 4.71
C TRP A 92 2.65 7.44 3.79
N LYS A 93 3.78 8.00 4.24
CA LYS A 93 5.05 7.99 3.47
C LYS A 93 5.50 6.58 3.10
N VAL A 94 5.47 5.66 4.06
CA VAL A 94 5.90 4.27 3.85
C VAL A 94 4.89 3.52 2.99
N PHE A 95 3.60 3.67 3.30
CA PHE A 95 2.51 3.05 2.55
C PHE A 95 2.53 3.43 1.07
N THR A 96 2.54 4.74 0.74
CA THR A 96 2.53 5.19 -0.66
C THR A 96 3.77 4.71 -1.41
N LYS A 97 4.94 4.72 -0.76
CA LYS A 97 6.17 4.20 -1.35
C LYS A 97 6.04 2.72 -1.69
N ASN A 98 5.64 1.90 -0.71
CA ASN A 98 5.56 0.45 -0.87
C ASN A 98 4.44 0.04 -1.84
N ALA A 99 3.31 0.77 -1.84
CA ALA A 99 2.21 0.54 -2.76
C ALA A 99 2.63 0.80 -4.20
N ILE A 100 3.31 1.92 -4.48
CA ILE A 100 3.88 2.18 -5.82
C ILE A 100 4.85 1.07 -6.20
N GLU A 101 5.81 0.71 -5.34
CA GLU A 101 6.83 -0.30 -5.68
C GLU A 101 6.27 -1.69 -5.96
N LYS A 102 5.15 -2.08 -5.34
CA LYS A 102 4.51 -3.39 -5.55
C LYS A 102 3.52 -3.36 -6.72
N LEU A 103 2.62 -2.39 -6.74
CA LEU A 103 1.52 -2.33 -7.70
C LEU A 103 2.00 -1.91 -9.10
N ASP A 104 2.99 -1.01 -9.19
CA ASP A 104 3.58 -0.58 -10.47
C ASP A 104 4.39 -1.70 -11.14
N LYS A 105 4.85 -2.71 -10.37
CA LYS A 105 5.50 -3.91 -10.91
C LYS A 105 4.49 -4.97 -11.35
N GLU A 106 3.38 -5.11 -10.64
CA GLU A 106 2.31 -6.04 -11.00
C GLU A 106 1.58 -5.60 -12.29
N GLY A 107 1.46 -4.29 -12.54
CA GLY A 107 0.87 -3.75 -13.78
C GLY A 107 1.68 -3.97 -15.07
N ILE A 108 2.94 -4.44 -14.99
CA ILE A 108 3.76 -4.79 -16.17
C ILE A 108 3.52 -6.24 -16.61
N VAL A 109 2.90 -7.07 -15.77
CA VAL A 109 2.63 -8.48 -16.05
C VAL A 109 1.17 -8.67 -16.51
N ASP A 110 0.79 -7.99 -17.59
CA ASP A 110 -0.41 -8.32 -18.35
C ASP A 110 -0.11 -8.20 -19.86
N ASN A 111 0.67 -9.17 -20.38
CA ASN A 111 0.37 -9.78 -21.68
C ASN A 111 1.19 -11.08 -21.92
N PRO A 112 0.63 -12.28 -21.67
CA PRO A 112 1.10 -13.50 -22.30
C PRO A 112 0.12 -13.90 -23.42
N ALA A 113 -0.06 -13.06 -24.44
CA ALA A 113 -0.86 -13.41 -25.61
C ALA A 113 -0.28 -12.86 -26.92
N GLU A 114 0.98 -13.19 -27.20
CA GLU A 114 1.48 -13.29 -28.58
C GLU A 114 2.36 -14.55 -28.70
N LYS A 115 1.71 -15.70 -28.58
CA LYS A 115 2.14 -16.86 -29.36
C LYS A 115 1.08 -17.05 -30.44
N GLU A 116 1.25 -16.33 -31.55
CA GLU A 116 0.64 -16.76 -32.80
C GLU A 116 1.14 -18.18 -33.08
N GLN A 117 0.26 -19.14 -32.82
CA GLN A 117 0.33 -20.45 -33.45
C GLN A 117 0.06 -20.22 -34.94
N ALA A 118 1.13 -20.06 -35.73
CA ALA A 118 1.07 -20.27 -37.16
C ALA A 118 0.87 -21.78 -37.41
N ASN A 119 -0.39 -22.19 -37.38
CA ASN A 119 -0.83 -23.46 -37.91
C ASN A 119 -1.16 -23.23 -39.39
N GLU A 120 -0.18 -23.44 -40.28
CA GLU A 120 -0.49 -23.79 -41.66
C GLU A 120 -0.09 -25.26 -41.87
N ALA A 121 -1.08 -26.11 -41.68
CA ALA A 121 -1.13 -27.39 -42.37
C ALA A 121 -1.37 -27.11 -43.86
N SER A 122 -0.45 -27.56 -44.72
CA SER A 122 -0.76 -27.76 -46.13
C SER A 122 -0.09 -29.04 -46.65
N HIS A 123 -0.90 -30.10 -46.63
CA HIS A 123 -1.00 -31.17 -47.63
C HIS A 123 0.18 -32.11 -47.89
N THR A 124 0.03 -33.33 -47.38
CA THR A 124 0.55 -34.57 -47.97
C THR A 124 -0.11 -34.80 -49.34
N SER A 125 0.66 -35.22 -50.36
CA SER A 125 0.28 -36.29 -51.31
C SER A 125 1.46 -36.71 -52.19
N ILE A 126 1.86 -37.98 -51.99
CA ILE A 126 2.47 -38.99 -52.88
C ILE A 126 3.70 -38.59 -53.71
#